data_AF-A0AAV5YJV8-F1
#
_entry.id   AF-A0AAV5YJV8-F1
#
_cell.length_a   1.000
_cell.length_b   1.000
_cell.length_c   1.000
_cell.angle_alpha   90.00
_cell.angle_beta   90.00
_cell.angle_gamma   90.00
#
_symmetry.space_group_name_H-M   'P 1'
#
loop_
_entity.id
_entity.type
_entity.pdbx_description
1 polymer ?
#
loop_
_entity_poly.entity_id
_entity_poly.type
_entity_poly.pdbx_seq_one_letter_code
_entity_poly.pdbx_strand_id
1 'polypeptide(L)'
;MTDRSEHPIDSPARPTRRAFLEAGALALLGLAAPPLAGPAAAQNPKRGGTLVVAADVSPPGLDPQKSAAAHSWMIAEHVYGNLLRRDARMNIVGDLAESWQVVNDTTYVFKLRKGVTWHHGRDLVAEDVKYSFERMLDEKTASPWRSNWQIIERVEAPDRSTVRFAIKRPFAPLLSYLATPHYSAIVPRDIVEKQGDLQKEASGTGPFMLERFVPDNTVVLKRNPKYFEAGLP
;
A
#
# COMPACT_ATOMS: atom_id res chain seq x y z
N MET A 1 -45.20 -21.17 64.25
CA MET A 1 -46.07 -19.98 64.10
C MET A 1 -45.15 -18.87 63.63
N THR A 2 -45.07 -18.47 62.37
CA THR A 2 -46.06 -18.29 61.28
C THR A 2 -45.29 -18.47 59.96
N ASP A 3 -45.64 -19.47 59.17
CA ASP A 3 -46.57 -19.40 58.03
C ASP A 3 -45.90 -18.86 56.75
N ARG A 4 -45.74 -19.77 55.78
CA ARG A 4 -45.27 -19.53 54.42
C ARG A 4 -46.45 -19.00 53.61
N SER A 5 -46.38 -17.78 53.09
CA SER A 5 -47.22 -17.35 51.97
C SER A 5 -46.36 -17.20 50.73
N GLU A 6 -46.39 -18.23 49.88
CA GLU A 6 -45.97 -18.16 48.49
C GLU A 6 -47.01 -17.34 47.71
N HIS A 7 -46.59 -16.24 47.09
CA HIS A 7 -47.42 -15.52 46.12
C HIS A 7 -47.28 -16.20 44.74
N PRO A 8 -48.37 -16.62 44.08
CA PRO A 8 -48.30 -17.15 42.71
C PRO A 8 -48.09 -16.00 41.73
N ILE A 9 -47.03 -16.07 40.92
CA ILE A 9 -46.88 -15.22 39.73
C ILE A 9 -47.54 -15.95 38.56
N ASP A 10 -48.69 -15.44 38.16
CA ASP A 10 -49.49 -15.95 37.05
C ASP A 10 -48.72 -15.80 35.71
N SER A 11 -48.52 -16.90 35.00
CA SER A 11 -47.85 -16.91 33.69
C SER A 11 -48.88 -16.61 32.60
N PRO A 12 -48.69 -15.58 31.74
CA PRO A 12 -49.65 -15.32 30.67
C PRO A 12 -49.65 -16.43 29.62
N ALA A 13 -50.86 -16.90 29.30
CA ALA A 13 -51.14 -17.96 28.35
C ALA A 13 -50.60 -17.65 26.94
N ARG A 14 -49.93 -18.63 26.31
CA ARG A 14 -49.43 -18.52 24.93
C ARG A 14 -50.61 -18.59 23.95
N PRO A 15 -50.79 -17.62 23.03
CA PRO A 15 -51.83 -17.69 22.04
C PRO A 15 -51.54 -18.79 21.01
N THR A 16 -52.51 -19.65 20.76
CA THR A 16 -52.42 -20.76 19.79
C THR A 16 -52.78 -20.30 18.37
N ARG A 17 -52.23 -21.01 17.38
CA ARG A 17 -52.15 -20.67 15.95
C ARG A 17 -53.48 -20.56 15.17
N ARG A 18 -54.63 -20.51 15.84
CA ARG A 18 -55.96 -20.61 15.21
C ARG A 18 -56.79 -19.32 15.23
N ALA A 19 -56.25 -18.20 15.72
CA ALA A 19 -57.01 -16.95 15.91
C ALA A 19 -56.79 -15.86 14.84
N PHE A 20 -56.13 -16.14 13.71
CA PHE A 20 -55.79 -15.10 12.71
C PHE A 20 -56.32 -15.33 11.29
N LEU A 21 -57.29 -16.21 11.11
CA LEU A 21 -58.00 -16.39 9.85
C LEU A 21 -59.49 -16.22 10.11
N GLU A 22 -59.98 -14.98 10.01
CA GLU A 22 -61.34 -14.56 9.63
C GLU A 22 -61.70 -13.20 10.24
N ALA A 23 -61.28 -12.12 9.56
CA ALA A 23 -61.98 -10.84 9.56
C ALA A 23 -61.47 -10.04 8.36
N GLY A 24 -62.11 -10.24 7.21
CA GLY A 24 -61.81 -9.55 5.98
C GLY A 24 -62.49 -8.18 5.88
N ALA A 25 -61.85 -7.34 5.06
CA ALA A 25 -62.38 -6.26 4.22
C ALA A 25 -62.53 -4.84 4.80
N LEU A 26 -61.89 -3.92 4.05
CA LEU A 26 -62.15 -2.48 3.89
C LEU A 26 -61.45 -1.48 4.84
N ALA A 27 -60.17 -1.23 4.55
CA ALA A 27 -59.58 0.11 4.61
C ALA A 27 -58.48 0.24 3.53
N LEU A 28 -58.90 0.36 2.26
CA LEU A 28 -58.05 0.83 1.18
C LEU A 28 -58.04 2.36 1.23
N LEU A 29 -56.92 2.96 1.66
CA LEU A 29 -56.36 4.25 1.22
C LEU A 29 -55.32 4.70 2.27
N GLY A 30 -54.03 4.56 1.94
CA GLY A 30 -52.96 5.12 2.77
C GLY A 30 -51.65 4.33 2.86
N LEU A 31 -51.39 3.35 2.00
CA LEU A 31 -50.00 2.89 1.81
C LEU A 31 -49.29 3.89 0.91
N ALA A 32 -48.68 4.90 1.52
CA ALA A 32 -47.61 5.64 0.88
C ALA A 32 -46.48 4.65 0.58
N ALA A 33 -46.35 4.24 -0.68
CA ALA A 33 -45.18 3.51 -1.13
C ALA A 33 -43.95 4.34 -0.74
N PRO A 34 -42.95 3.77 -0.04
CA PRO A 34 -41.70 4.47 0.17
C PRO A 34 -41.17 4.86 -1.21
N PRO A 35 -40.71 6.11 -1.40
CA PRO A 35 -40.18 6.52 -2.70
C PRO A 35 -39.08 5.53 -3.06
N LEU A 36 -39.24 4.87 -4.21
CA LEU A 36 -38.18 4.09 -4.82
C LEU A 36 -36.95 5.00 -4.84
N ALA A 37 -35.94 4.65 -4.07
CA ALA A 37 -34.68 5.38 -4.05
C ALA A 37 -34.20 5.43 -5.50
N GLY A 38 -34.29 6.61 -6.11
CA GLY A 38 -33.72 6.84 -7.44
C GLY A 38 -32.24 6.44 -7.42
N PRO A 39 -31.66 6.11 -8.58
CA PRO A 39 -30.24 5.78 -8.65
C PRO A 39 -29.46 6.89 -7.95
N ALA A 40 -28.75 6.51 -6.88
CA ALA A 40 -27.95 7.45 -6.10
C ALA A 40 -27.09 8.23 -7.08
N ALA A 41 -27.32 9.54 -7.17
CA ALA A 41 -26.56 10.40 -8.05
C ALA A 41 -25.07 10.18 -7.71
N ALA A 42 -24.31 9.66 -8.68
CA ALA A 42 -22.90 9.43 -8.51
C ALA A 42 -22.26 10.77 -8.09
N GLN A 43 -21.82 10.85 -6.84
CA GLN A 43 -21.13 12.03 -6.34
C GLN A 43 -19.87 12.20 -7.18
N ASN A 44 -19.70 13.38 -7.79
CA ASN A 44 -18.45 13.70 -8.45
C ASN A 44 -17.31 13.58 -7.42
N PRO A 45 -16.25 12.82 -7.70
CA PRO A 45 -15.16 12.66 -6.75
C PRO A 45 -14.55 14.02 -6.43
N LYS A 46 -14.52 14.36 -5.14
CA LYS A 46 -13.87 15.59 -4.66
C LYS A 46 -12.36 15.42 -4.79
N ARG A 47 -11.71 16.31 -5.55
CA ARG A 47 -10.25 16.33 -5.66
C ARG A 47 -9.64 16.99 -4.42
N GLY A 48 -8.66 16.33 -3.81
CA GLY A 48 -7.97 16.80 -2.62
C GLY A 48 -8.71 16.49 -1.31
N GLY A 49 -8.24 17.09 -0.22
CA GLY A 49 -8.72 16.82 1.14
C GLY A 49 -7.78 15.92 1.92
N THR A 50 -8.25 15.45 3.06
CA THR A 50 -7.49 14.60 3.99
C THR A 50 -8.22 13.28 4.18
N LEU A 51 -7.51 12.18 3.91
CA LEU A 51 -7.92 10.85 4.31
C LEU A 51 -7.31 10.55 5.68
N VAL A 52 -8.16 10.22 6.66
CA VAL A 52 -7.71 9.74 7.98
C VAL A 52 -7.94 8.24 8.04
N VAL A 53 -6.85 7.50 8.23
CA VAL A 53 -6.89 6.04 8.41
C VAL A 53 -6.55 5.74 9.87
N ALA A 54 -7.48 5.11 10.58
CA ALA A 54 -7.21 4.59 11.91
C ALA A 54 -6.34 3.33 11.79
N ALA A 55 -5.19 3.33 12.46
CA ALA A 55 -4.31 2.17 12.58
C ALA A 55 -4.24 1.75 14.06
N ASP A 56 -4.23 0.46 14.31
CA ASP A 56 -4.16 -0.16 15.64
C ASP A 56 -2.72 -0.29 16.16
N VAL A 57 -1.72 -0.20 15.28
CA VAL A 57 -0.30 -0.32 15.62
C VAL A 57 0.54 0.73 14.88
N SER A 58 1.49 1.35 15.59
CA SER A 58 2.48 2.25 14.99
C SER A 58 3.50 1.47 14.14
N PRO A 59 3.92 1.96 12.96
CA PRO A 59 5.02 1.33 12.25
C PRO A 59 6.30 1.36 13.12
N PRO A 60 7.06 0.25 13.20
CA PRO A 60 8.32 0.22 13.95
C PRO A 60 9.40 1.13 13.34
N GLY A 61 9.21 1.53 12.09
CA GLY A 61 10.00 2.56 11.41
C GLY A 61 9.70 2.59 9.92
N LEU A 62 10.35 3.49 9.20
CA LEU A 62 9.98 3.88 7.83
C LEU A 62 10.95 3.41 6.74
N ASP A 63 12.02 2.68 7.11
CA ASP A 63 12.99 2.18 6.14
C ASP A 63 12.43 0.92 5.46
N PRO A 64 12.12 0.97 4.15
CA PRO A 64 11.45 -0.14 3.47
C PRO A 64 12.35 -1.38 3.37
N GLN A 65 13.67 -1.22 3.47
CA GLN A 65 14.63 -2.31 3.35
C GLN A 65 15.05 -2.87 4.71
N LYS A 66 14.57 -2.32 5.83
CA LYS A 66 14.87 -2.82 7.19
C LYS A 66 13.61 -3.27 7.96
N SER A 67 12.42 -3.22 7.36
CA SER A 67 11.17 -3.58 8.03
C SER A 67 10.38 -4.66 7.28
N ALA A 68 9.98 -5.69 8.03
CA ALA A 68 9.03 -6.72 7.59
C ALA A 68 7.62 -6.52 8.19
N ALA A 69 7.34 -5.35 8.77
CA ALA A 69 6.04 -5.06 9.39
C ALA A 69 5.06 -4.45 8.38
N ALA A 70 3.84 -4.98 8.34
CA ALA A 70 2.78 -4.51 7.44
C ALA A 70 2.50 -3.00 7.60
N HIS A 71 2.50 -2.48 8.82
CA HIS A 71 2.27 -1.05 9.07
C HIS A 71 3.38 -0.15 8.49
N SER A 72 4.64 -0.63 8.43
CA SER A 72 5.71 0.07 7.71
C SER A 72 5.46 0.05 6.21
N TRP A 73 5.01 -1.08 5.67
CA TRP A 73 4.76 -1.23 4.22
C TRP A 73 3.64 -0.32 3.75
N MET A 74 2.56 -0.20 4.51
CA MET A 74 1.45 0.71 4.20
C MET A 74 1.93 2.15 3.99
N ILE A 75 2.92 2.61 4.77
CA ILE A 75 3.51 3.94 4.57
C ILE A 75 4.49 3.92 3.39
N ALA A 76 5.35 2.90 3.31
CA ALA A 76 6.36 2.80 2.28
C ALA A 76 5.78 2.77 0.86
N GLU A 77 4.64 2.10 0.65
CA GLU A 77 3.93 2.01 -0.62
C GLU A 77 3.47 3.37 -1.17
N HIS A 78 3.29 4.37 -0.30
CA HIS A 78 2.92 5.72 -0.69
C HIS A 78 4.14 6.64 -0.89
N VAL A 79 5.28 6.29 -0.30
CA VAL A 79 6.48 7.14 -0.23
C VAL A 79 7.53 6.73 -1.25
N TYR A 80 7.79 5.43 -1.42
CA TYR A 80 8.87 4.90 -2.24
C TYR A 80 8.36 4.29 -3.54
N GLY A 81 9.15 4.42 -4.62
CA GLY A 81 8.88 3.79 -5.90
C GLY A 81 9.70 2.51 -6.10
N ASN A 82 9.30 1.72 -7.08
CA ASN A 82 9.90 0.45 -7.49
C ASN A 82 10.23 0.51 -8.99
N LEU A 83 10.95 -0.47 -9.53
CA LEU A 83 11.12 -0.51 -10.99
C LEU A 83 9.78 -0.81 -11.70
N LEU A 84 9.01 -1.73 -11.14
CA LEU A 84 7.72 -2.17 -11.68
C LEU A 84 6.63 -2.01 -10.62
N ARG A 85 5.37 -2.08 -11.03
CA ARG A 85 4.21 -2.13 -10.12
C ARG A 85 3.12 -3.03 -10.67
N ARG A 86 2.10 -3.28 -9.86
CA ARG A 86 0.85 -3.89 -10.32
C ARG A 86 -0.18 -2.83 -10.65
N ASP A 87 -0.88 -3.00 -11.77
CA ASP A 87 -2.07 -2.19 -12.08
C ASP A 87 -3.31 -2.70 -11.31
N ALA A 88 -4.45 -2.02 -11.47
CA ALA A 88 -5.71 -2.40 -10.82
C ALA A 88 -6.25 -3.78 -11.23
N ARG A 89 -5.71 -4.38 -12.30
CA ARG A 89 -6.03 -5.72 -12.79
C ARG A 89 -4.95 -6.74 -12.41
N MET A 90 -4.01 -6.36 -11.55
CA MET A 90 -2.88 -7.16 -11.09
C MET A 90 -1.83 -7.49 -12.17
N ASN A 91 -1.86 -6.81 -13.31
CA ASN A 91 -0.82 -6.95 -14.33
C ASN A 91 0.45 -6.22 -13.88
N ILE A 92 1.61 -6.78 -14.21
CA ILE A 92 2.89 -6.10 -13.99
C ILE A 92 3.08 -5.04 -15.08
N VAL A 93 3.26 -3.80 -14.65
CA VAL A 93 3.50 -2.62 -15.50
C VAL A 93 4.71 -1.83 -14.97
N GLY A 94 5.21 -0.88 -15.77
CA GLY A 94 6.33 -0.03 -15.37
C GLY A 94 5.96 0.97 -14.28
N ASP A 95 6.79 1.06 -13.23
CA ASP A 95 6.77 2.14 -12.23
C ASP A 95 7.91 3.11 -12.52
N LEU A 96 9.03 3.08 -11.81
CA LEU A 96 10.19 3.92 -12.13
C LEU A 96 10.86 3.54 -13.46
N ALA A 97 10.69 2.31 -13.92
CA ALA A 97 11.06 1.90 -15.27
C ALA A 97 9.92 2.21 -16.25
N GLU A 98 10.22 2.88 -17.36
CA GLU A 98 9.27 3.09 -18.46
C GLU A 98 9.14 1.85 -19.35
N SER A 99 10.20 1.06 -19.44
CA SER A 99 10.23 -0.19 -20.19
C SER A 99 11.32 -1.13 -19.67
N TRP A 100 11.20 -2.42 -20.02
CA TRP A 100 12.25 -3.41 -19.76
C TRP A 100 12.31 -4.45 -20.87
N GLN A 101 13.47 -5.09 -20.98
CA GLN A 101 13.74 -6.17 -21.91
C GLN A 101 14.34 -7.36 -21.16
N VAL A 102 13.81 -8.55 -21.44
CA VAL A 102 14.46 -9.82 -21.08
C VAL A 102 15.39 -10.17 -22.23
N VAL A 103 16.69 -9.98 -22.03
CA VAL A 103 17.71 -10.20 -23.08
C VAL A 103 17.95 -11.70 -23.28
N ASN A 104 17.95 -12.45 -22.18
CA ASN A 104 18.00 -13.90 -22.10
C ASN A 104 17.49 -14.33 -20.70
N ASP A 105 17.50 -15.63 -20.39
CA ASP A 105 16.93 -16.16 -19.14
C ASP A 105 17.57 -15.60 -17.85
N THR A 106 18.76 -14.99 -17.95
CA THR A 106 19.52 -14.47 -16.81
C THR A 106 19.84 -12.98 -16.89
N THR A 107 19.40 -12.28 -17.94
CA THR A 107 19.76 -10.86 -18.16
C THR A 107 18.52 -10.01 -18.44
N TYR A 108 18.34 -8.98 -17.62
CA TYR A 108 17.22 -8.04 -17.71
C TYR A 108 17.76 -6.61 -17.82
N VAL A 109 17.21 -5.81 -18.71
CA VAL A 109 17.59 -4.41 -18.90
C VAL A 109 16.35 -3.54 -18.73
N PHE A 110 16.43 -2.55 -17.86
CA PHE A 110 15.38 -1.58 -17.55
C PHE A 110 15.80 -0.20 -18.02
N LYS A 111 14.85 0.54 -18.62
CA LYS A 111 14.99 1.97 -18.92
C LYS A 111 14.16 2.76 -17.93
N LEU A 112 14.81 3.68 -17.22
CA LEU A 112 14.18 4.54 -16.23
C LEU A 112 13.42 5.68 -16.88
N ARG A 113 12.29 6.05 -16.30
CA ARG A 113 11.55 7.27 -16.68
C ARG A 113 12.44 8.49 -16.52
N LYS A 114 12.37 9.41 -17.49
CA LYS A 114 13.03 10.71 -17.39
C LYS A 114 12.20 11.67 -16.51
N GLY A 115 12.88 12.59 -15.85
CA GLY A 115 12.24 13.65 -15.05
C GLY A 115 11.68 13.19 -13.70
N VAL A 116 11.99 11.97 -13.26
CA VAL A 116 11.65 11.54 -11.90
C VAL A 116 12.62 12.15 -10.90
N THR A 117 12.08 12.80 -9.88
CA THR A 117 12.86 13.39 -8.78
C THR A 117 12.52 12.73 -7.46
N TRP A 118 13.51 12.61 -6.58
CA TRP A 118 13.30 12.37 -5.17
C TRP A 118 12.50 13.49 -4.52
N HIS A 119 11.88 13.22 -3.36
CA HIS A 119 11.14 14.23 -2.59
C HIS A 119 11.97 15.46 -2.21
N HIS A 120 13.29 15.30 -2.03
CA HIS A 120 14.23 16.40 -1.77
C HIS A 120 14.73 17.12 -3.04
N GLY A 121 14.27 16.71 -4.23
CA GLY A 121 14.46 17.42 -5.49
C GLY A 121 15.62 16.96 -6.38
N ARG A 122 16.48 16.03 -5.92
CA ARG A 122 17.51 15.42 -6.76
C ARG A 122 16.87 14.49 -7.80
N ASP A 123 17.45 14.41 -8.99
CA ASP A 123 17.03 13.44 -9.99
C ASP A 123 17.29 11.99 -9.53
N LEU A 124 16.34 11.10 -9.84
CA LEU A 124 16.55 9.65 -9.79
C LEU A 124 17.47 9.24 -10.94
N VAL A 125 18.49 8.43 -10.63
CA VAL A 125 19.40 7.85 -11.62
C VAL A 125 19.57 6.34 -11.41
N ALA A 126 20.05 5.65 -12.44
CA ALA A 126 20.31 4.20 -12.40
C ALA A 126 21.24 3.75 -11.26
N GLU A 127 22.19 4.60 -10.85
CA GLU A 127 23.04 4.33 -9.69
C GLU A 127 22.27 4.25 -8.37
N ASP A 128 21.13 4.96 -8.22
CA ASP A 128 20.29 4.83 -7.03
C ASP A 128 19.60 3.45 -6.97
N VAL A 129 19.21 2.93 -8.14
CA VAL A 129 18.62 1.59 -8.26
C VAL A 129 19.66 0.55 -7.89
N LYS A 130 20.86 0.62 -8.50
CA LYS A 130 21.98 -0.25 -8.19
C LYS A 130 22.29 -0.24 -6.69
N TYR A 131 22.46 0.95 -6.12
CA TYR A 131 22.69 1.13 -4.69
C TYR A 131 21.62 0.44 -3.83
N SER A 132 20.34 0.59 -4.19
CA SER A 132 19.23 0.04 -3.43
C SER A 132 19.28 -1.49 -3.34
N PHE A 133 19.62 -2.18 -4.43
CA PHE A 133 19.76 -3.64 -4.45
C PHE A 133 21.05 -4.11 -3.76
N GLU A 134 22.15 -3.40 -3.95
CA GLU A 134 23.42 -3.68 -3.23
C GLU A 134 23.23 -3.52 -1.72
N ARG A 135 22.52 -2.47 -1.28
CA ARG A 135 22.18 -2.25 0.12
C ARG A 135 21.33 -3.38 0.69
N MET A 136 20.32 -3.87 -0.02
CA MET A 136 19.52 -5.02 0.44
C MET A 136 20.35 -6.30 0.56
N LEU A 137 21.37 -6.46 -0.27
CA LEU A 137 22.28 -7.61 -0.28
C LEU A 137 23.39 -7.53 0.77
N ASP A 138 23.71 -6.33 1.26
CA ASP A 138 24.69 -6.13 2.34
C ASP A 138 24.16 -6.72 3.65
N GLU A 139 24.99 -7.57 4.27
CA GLU A 139 24.69 -8.20 5.57
C GLU A 139 24.56 -7.16 6.69
N LYS A 140 25.27 -6.03 6.60
CA LYS A 140 25.20 -4.94 7.58
C LYS A 140 23.85 -4.23 7.58
N THR A 141 23.15 -4.21 6.45
CA THR A 141 21.80 -3.65 6.38
C THR A 141 20.82 -4.48 7.21
N ALA A 142 21.10 -5.78 7.40
CA ALA A 142 20.23 -6.74 8.04
C ALA A 142 18.81 -6.74 7.42
N SER A 143 18.75 -6.62 6.09
CA SER A 143 17.47 -6.57 5.38
C SER A 143 16.71 -7.89 5.52
N PRO A 144 15.43 -7.89 5.93
CA PRO A 144 14.62 -9.10 5.96
C PRO A 144 14.38 -9.69 4.56
N TRP A 145 14.64 -8.91 3.51
CA TRP A 145 14.45 -9.26 2.10
C TRP A 145 15.71 -9.74 1.40
N ARG A 146 16.84 -9.80 2.12
CA ARG A 146 18.13 -10.17 1.53
C ARG A 146 18.07 -11.51 0.79
N SER A 147 17.43 -12.52 1.37
CA SER A 147 17.30 -13.86 0.79
C SER A 147 16.53 -13.85 -0.55
N ASN A 148 15.54 -12.98 -0.72
CA ASN A 148 14.78 -12.81 -1.96
C ASN A 148 15.67 -12.32 -3.11
N TRP A 149 16.72 -11.57 -2.80
CA TRP A 149 17.59 -10.93 -3.80
C TRP A 149 18.92 -11.66 -4.02
N GLN A 150 19.25 -12.70 -3.26
CA GLN A 150 20.49 -13.49 -3.44
C GLN A 150 20.63 -14.14 -4.83
N ILE A 151 19.55 -14.20 -5.60
CA ILE A 151 19.53 -14.62 -7.01
C ILE A 151 20.27 -13.64 -7.93
N ILE A 152 20.39 -12.36 -7.53
CA ILE A 152 21.16 -11.35 -8.25
C ILE A 152 22.64 -11.73 -8.18
N GLU A 153 23.25 -11.79 -9.36
CA GLU A 153 24.70 -11.89 -9.52
C GLU A 153 25.32 -10.49 -9.56
N ARG A 154 24.72 -9.59 -10.34
CA ARG A 154 25.21 -8.23 -10.50
C ARG A 154 24.11 -7.26 -10.91
N VAL A 155 24.20 -6.02 -10.42
CA VAL A 155 23.43 -4.89 -10.92
C VAL A 155 24.40 -3.86 -11.50
N GLU A 156 24.16 -3.46 -12.74
CA GLU A 156 24.99 -2.50 -13.47
C GLU A 156 24.14 -1.28 -13.84
N ALA A 157 24.76 -0.11 -13.81
CA ALA A 157 24.18 1.16 -14.25
C ALA A 157 25.10 1.78 -15.32
N PRO A 158 25.11 1.23 -16.56
CA PRO A 158 26.05 1.66 -17.60
C PRO A 158 25.87 3.12 -18.02
N ASP A 159 24.69 3.70 -17.78
CA ASP A 159 24.40 5.12 -17.95
C ASP A 159 23.36 5.57 -16.91
N ARG A 160 23.05 6.88 -16.89
CA ARG A 160 22.14 7.49 -15.89
C ARG A 160 20.72 6.91 -15.87
N SER A 161 20.28 6.27 -16.96
CA SER A 161 18.88 5.86 -17.19
C SER A 161 18.71 4.38 -17.50
N THR A 162 19.79 3.60 -17.52
CA THR A 162 19.74 2.17 -17.83
C THR A 162 20.21 1.38 -16.62
N VAL A 163 19.40 0.41 -16.21
CA VAL A 163 19.77 -0.56 -15.18
C VAL A 163 19.81 -1.95 -15.81
N ARG A 164 20.88 -2.69 -15.60
CA ARG A 164 21.02 -4.07 -16.06
C ARG A 164 21.18 -5.01 -14.87
N PHE A 165 20.30 -6.00 -14.78
CA PHE A 165 20.42 -7.11 -13.84
C PHE A 165 20.99 -8.33 -14.56
N ALA A 166 22.01 -8.91 -13.95
CA ALA A 166 22.43 -10.28 -14.20
C ALA A 166 22.03 -11.13 -12.99
N ILE A 167 21.34 -12.25 -13.24
CA ILE A 167 20.91 -13.20 -12.20
C ILE A 167 21.61 -14.55 -12.40
N LYS A 168 21.86 -15.27 -11.31
CA LYS A 168 22.71 -16.48 -11.30
C LYS A 168 22.12 -17.66 -12.08
N ARG A 169 20.80 -17.69 -12.26
CA ARG A 169 20.03 -18.75 -12.93
C ARG A 169 18.64 -18.24 -13.30
N PRO A 170 17.93 -18.89 -14.24
CA PRO A 170 16.55 -18.52 -14.56
C PRO A 170 15.68 -18.48 -13.31
N PHE A 171 14.90 -17.41 -13.16
CA PHE A 171 14.07 -17.17 -11.98
C PHE A 171 12.75 -16.50 -12.34
N ALA A 172 11.71 -17.32 -12.55
CA ALA A 172 10.38 -16.87 -12.96
C ALA A 172 9.77 -15.75 -12.09
N PRO A 173 9.97 -15.72 -10.75
CA PRO A 173 9.38 -14.68 -9.91
C PRO A 173 10.03 -13.28 -10.01
N LEU A 174 11.12 -13.08 -10.76
CA LEU A 174 11.90 -11.84 -10.71
C LEU A 174 11.05 -10.58 -10.93
N LEU A 175 10.28 -10.52 -12.02
CA LEU A 175 9.44 -9.35 -12.32
C LEU A 175 8.35 -9.14 -11.27
N SER A 176 7.85 -10.23 -10.68
CA SER A 176 6.87 -10.19 -9.59
C SER A 176 7.47 -9.57 -8.33
N TYR A 177 8.72 -9.90 -8.00
CA TYR A 177 9.44 -9.30 -6.87
C TYR A 177 9.72 -7.81 -7.10
N LEU A 178 10.15 -7.46 -8.31
CA LEU A 178 10.39 -6.07 -8.73
C LEU A 178 9.12 -5.20 -8.79
N ALA A 179 7.95 -5.84 -8.78
CA ALA A 179 6.63 -5.20 -8.72
C ALA A 179 6.04 -5.16 -7.31
N THR A 180 6.80 -5.60 -6.29
CA THR A 180 6.34 -5.70 -4.90
C THR A 180 7.04 -4.62 -4.06
N PRO A 181 6.30 -3.60 -3.57
CA PRO A 181 6.90 -2.42 -2.94
C PRO A 181 7.83 -2.69 -1.76
N HIS A 182 7.39 -3.52 -0.82
CA HIS A 182 8.21 -3.85 0.34
C HIS A 182 9.43 -4.73 -0.01
N TYR A 183 9.47 -5.38 -1.18
CA TYR A 183 10.64 -6.16 -1.61
C TYR A 183 11.65 -5.34 -2.40
N SER A 184 11.22 -4.34 -3.18
CA SER A 184 12.05 -3.74 -4.23
C SER A 184 12.13 -2.21 -4.20
N ALA A 185 11.72 -1.59 -3.08
CA ALA A 185 11.75 -0.14 -2.92
C ALA A 185 13.14 0.44 -3.20
N ILE A 186 13.17 1.47 -4.03
CA ILE A 186 14.38 2.23 -4.36
C ILE A 186 14.52 3.37 -3.35
N VAL A 187 15.71 3.50 -2.78
CA VAL A 187 16.03 4.47 -1.71
C VAL A 187 17.10 5.47 -2.16
N PRO A 188 17.06 6.73 -1.70
CA PRO A 188 18.03 7.75 -2.07
C PRO A 188 19.36 7.53 -1.34
N ARG A 189 20.40 7.16 -2.09
CA ARG A 189 21.73 6.86 -1.56
C ARG A 189 22.28 7.94 -0.62
N ASP A 190 22.18 9.20 -1.06
CA ASP A 190 22.71 10.36 -0.35
C ASP A 190 22.08 10.59 1.02
N ILE A 191 20.78 10.34 1.15
CA ILE A 191 20.08 10.45 2.44
C ILE A 191 20.43 9.26 3.33
N VAL A 192 20.41 8.04 2.78
CA VAL A 192 20.73 6.83 3.54
C VAL A 192 22.16 6.87 4.06
N GLU A 193 23.15 7.25 3.25
CA GLU A 193 24.54 7.35 3.70
C GLU A 193 24.74 8.45 4.74
N LYS A 194 24.01 9.57 4.63
CA LYS A 194 24.07 10.68 5.59
C LYS A 194 23.44 10.32 6.94
N GLN A 195 22.34 9.57 6.95
CA GLN A 195 21.54 9.29 8.15
C GLN A 195 21.78 7.90 8.74
N GLY A 196 22.43 7.01 7.99
CA GLY A 196 22.62 5.59 8.33
C GLY A 196 21.43 4.71 7.93
N ASP A 197 20.20 5.19 8.11
CA ASP A 197 18.98 4.53 7.64
C ASP A 197 17.82 5.52 7.46
N LEU A 198 16.65 4.99 7.05
CA LEU A 198 15.42 5.74 6.85
C LEU A 198 14.37 5.39 7.92
N GLN A 199 14.78 5.03 9.14
CA GLN A 199 13.82 4.55 10.14
C GLN A 199 12.91 5.67 10.68
N LYS A 200 13.45 6.90 10.78
CA LYS A 200 12.76 8.07 11.36
C LYS A 200 12.43 9.15 10.33
N GLU A 201 13.09 9.14 9.19
CA GLU A 201 12.83 10.02 8.06
C GLU A 201 12.46 9.16 6.84
N ALA A 202 11.77 9.75 5.88
CA ALA A 202 11.47 9.06 4.64
C ALA A 202 11.55 10.03 3.47
N SER A 203 12.28 9.62 2.44
CA SER A 203 12.42 10.34 1.17
C SER A 203 12.38 9.32 0.06
N GLY A 204 11.38 9.40 -0.81
CA GLY A 204 11.24 8.51 -1.95
C GLY A 204 10.94 9.25 -3.24
N THR A 205 10.36 8.55 -4.19
CA THR A 205 9.90 9.05 -5.50
C THR A 205 8.39 8.94 -5.64
N GLY A 206 7.72 8.44 -4.60
CA GLY A 206 6.30 8.13 -4.59
C GLY A 206 5.40 9.37 -4.53
N PRO A 207 4.08 9.12 -4.60
CA PRO A 207 3.08 10.17 -4.59
C PRO A 207 3.06 11.00 -3.30
N PHE A 208 3.31 10.41 -2.14
CA PHE A 208 3.23 11.15 -0.88
C PHE A 208 4.60 11.29 -0.22
N MET A 209 4.83 12.44 0.40
CA MET A 209 6.04 12.77 1.13
C MET A 209 5.77 12.74 2.63
N LEU A 210 6.72 12.27 3.43
CA LEU A 210 6.60 12.35 4.88
C LEU A 210 6.57 13.80 5.32
N GLU A 211 5.52 14.21 6.02
CA GLU A 211 5.45 15.50 6.69
C GLU A 211 5.84 15.37 8.17
N ARG A 212 5.35 14.34 8.84
CA ARG A 212 5.60 14.12 10.26
C ARG A 212 5.45 12.65 10.63
N PHE A 213 6.36 12.15 11.47
CA PHE A 213 6.20 10.86 12.14
C PHE A 213 6.34 11.06 13.65
N VAL A 214 5.26 10.79 14.38
CA VAL A 214 5.26 10.71 15.84
C VAL A 214 4.98 9.25 16.21
N PRO A 215 5.99 8.50 16.69
CA PRO A 215 5.81 7.12 17.13
C PRO A 215 4.64 6.98 18.10
N ASP A 216 3.89 5.88 17.96
CA ASP A 216 2.74 5.53 18.80
C ASP A 216 1.59 6.55 18.78
N ASN A 217 1.58 7.46 17.80
CA ASN A 217 0.57 8.49 17.68
C ASN A 217 0.10 8.68 16.24
N THR A 218 0.93 9.27 15.36
CA THR A 218 0.47 9.67 14.02
C THR A 218 1.62 9.68 13.01
N VAL A 219 1.36 9.16 11.81
CA VAL A 219 2.14 9.42 10.59
C VAL A 219 1.33 10.36 9.70
N VAL A 220 1.91 11.49 9.31
CA VAL A 220 1.30 12.44 8.37
C VAL A 220 2.10 12.43 7.09
N LEU A 221 1.42 12.14 5.98
CA LEU A 221 1.95 12.26 4.64
C LEU A 221 1.27 13.42 3.91
N LYS A 222 2.04 14.14 3.09
CA LYS A 222 1.53 15.22 2.23
C LYS A 222 1.76 14.91 0.77
N ARG A 223 0.92 15.48 -0.09
CA ARG A 223 1.01 15.33 -1.55
C ARG A 223 2.42 15.72 -2.06
N ASN A 224 3.03 14.89 -2.92
CA ASN A 224 4.21 15.25 -3.71
C ASN A 224 3.77 16.11 -4.91
N PRO A 225 4.09 17.42 -4.94
CA PRO A 225 3.68 18.28 -6.05
C PRO A 225 4.41 17.96 -7.36
N LYS A 226 5.54 17.23 -7.29
CA LYS A 226 6.40 16.87 -8.42
C LYS A 226 6.33 15.37 -8.75
N TYR A 227 5.25 14.68 -8.35
CA TYR A 227 5.09 13.28 -8.72
C TYR A 227 5.03 13.13 -10.24
N PHE A 228 5.70 12.10 -10.76
CA PHE A 228 5.95 11.96 -12.20
C PHE A 228 4.73 11.49 -12.99
N GLU A 229 3.74 10.86 -12.35
CA GLU A 229 2.47 10.54 -13.01
C GLU A 229 1.51 11.73 -12.92
N ALA A 230 1.25 12.36 -14.07
CA ALA A 230 0.41 13.54 -14.15
C ALA A 230 -1.01 13.28 -13.65
N GLY A 231 -1.55 14.21 -12.87
CA GLY A 231 -2.87 14.06 -12.25
C GLY A 231 -2.86 13.23 -10.96
N LEU A 232 -1.71 12.62 -10.62
CA LEU A 232 -1.47 11.89 -9.39
C LEU A 232 -0.40 12.58 -8.51
N PRO A 233 -0.30 12.21 -7.23
CA PRO A 233 -1.49 11.84 -6.46
C PRO A 233 -2.48 13.00 -6.36
#